data_AF-A0A1R0LCD8-F1
#
_entry.id   AF-A0A1R0LCD8-F1
#
_cell.length_a   1.000
_cell.length_b   1.000
_cell.length_c   1.000
_cell.angle_alpha   90.00
_cell.angle_beta   90.00
_cell.angle_gamma   90.00
#
_symmetry.space_group_name_H-M   'P 1'
#
loop_
_entity.id
_entity.type
_entity.pdbx_description
1 polymer ?
#
loop_
_entity_poly.entity_id
_entity_poly.type
_entity_poly.pdbx_seq_one_letter_code
_entity_poly.pdbx_strand_id
1 'polypeptide(L)'
;MKNPRAVDRLCHATGLFLILSGLVHLVVFAVDGGPWYGPVSWRKPITFGLSFGLTLIAITWVTSYLRVSPRPRSVLLLVFAADCVVEVGGITLQAWRRVPSHLNMETPFDTSVSMTLAVGGGVLVALLTVFAITSFRHRPAGPVGMPLAVRSGFAILLVALASGAAMIARGVVLTRTGHQEAAYHSTAPLKPLHGVSLHAVLVLPALAWLLSRSPWSERTRRRIVATAVGCYAVAVAGTGVWAMLTY
;
A
#
# COMPACT_ATOMS: atom_id res chain seq x y z
N MET A 1 19.80 -14.17 -16.11
CA MET A 1 18.66 -14.33 -15.16
C MET A 1 19.07 -13.78 -13.81
N LYS A 2 18.37 -12.77 -13.26
CA LYS A 2 18.79 -12.12 -12.00
C LYS A 2 18.71 -13.10 -10.83
N ASN A 3 19.77 -13.16 -10.03
CA ASN A 3 19.84 -13.91 -8.78
C ASN A 3 18.72 -13.41 -7.83
N PRO A 4 17.88 -14.27 -7.22
CA PRO A 4 16.79 -13.84 -6.33
C PRO A 4 17.24 -12.87 -5.24
N ARG A 5 18.47 -13.02 -4.75
CA ARG A 5 19.08 -12.10 -3.78
C ARG A 5 19.34 -10.69 -4.35
N ALA A 6 19.60 -10.56 -5.64
CA ALA A 6 19.82 -9.27 -6.29
C ALA A 6 18.50 -8.49 -6.47
N VAL A 7 17.41 -9.17 -6.81
CA VAL A 7 16.09 -8.55 -6.91
C VAL A 7 15.62 -8.07 -5.55
N ASP A 8 15.76 -8.89 -4.52
CA ASP A 8 15.40 -8.48 -3.16
C ASP A 8 16.18 -7.23 -2.74
N ARG A 9 17.51 -7.18 -2.95
CA ARG A 9 18.31 -5.98 -2.65
C ARG A 9 17.83 -4.74 -3.41
N LEU A 10 17.50 -4.90 -4.69
CA LEU A 10 16.96 -3.80 -5.50
C LEU A 10 15.64 -3.30 -4.90
N CYS A 11 14.69 -4.18 -4.59
CA CYS A 11 13.41 -3.77 -4.00
C CYS A 11 13.59 -3.07 -2.65
N HIS A 12 14.52 -3.53 -1.80
CA HIS A 12 14.82 -2.84 -0.55
C HIS A 12 15.45 -1.45 -0.77
N ALA A 13 16.40 -1.34 -1.71
CA ALA A 13 17.02 -0.06 -2.05
C ALA A 13 16.01 0.92 -2.65
N THR A 14 15.15 0.46 -3.57
CA THR A 14 14.04 1.23 -4.12
C THR A 14 13.07 1.65 -3.01
N GLY A 15 12.70 0.75 -2.11
CA GLY A 15 11.82 1.07 -1.00
C GLY A 15 12.40 2.14 -0.06
N LEU A 16 13.70 2.03 0.26
CA LEU A 16 14.41 3.05 1.04
C LEU A 16 14.47 4.39 0.30
N PHE A 17 14.74 4.39 -1.00
CA PHE A 17 14.73 5.60 -1.82
C PHE A 17 13.36 6.29 -1.79
N LEU A 18 12.26 5.55 -1.90
CA LEU A 18 10.90 6.11 -1.83
C LEU A 18 10.58 6.68 -0.44
N ILE A 19 11.02 6.02 0.64
CA ILE A 19 10.91 6.53 2.01
C ILE A 19 11.69 7.85 2.14
N LEU A 20 12.94 7.89 1.67
CA LEU A 20 13.76 9.10 1.70
C LEU A 20 13.12 10.23 0.89
N SER A 21 12.54 9.93 -0.27
CA SER A 21 11.76 10.92 -1.03
C SER A 21 10.61 11.49 -0.19
N GLY A 22 9.82 10.64 0.48
CA GLY A 22 8.76 11.10 1.38
C GLY A 22 9.27 12.00 2.52
N LEU A 23 10.41 11.65 3.11
CA LEU A 23 11.05 12.45 4.17
C LEU A 23 11.59 13.79 3.64
N VAL A 24 12.16 13.83 2.44
CA VAL A 24 12.59 15.08 1.80
C VAL A 24 11.40 16.02 1.61
N HIS A 25 10.25 15.51 1.14
CA HIS A 25 9.04 16.33 1.01
C HIS A 25 8.47 16.80 2.36
N LEU A 26 8.72 16.04 3.45
CA LEU A 26 8.37 16.48 4.80
C LEU A 26 9.24 17.67 5.23
N VAL A 27 10.54 17.65 4.90
CA VAL A 27 11.44 18.79 5.13
C VAL A 27 11.02 20.00 4.30
N VAL A 28 10.69 19.81 3.01
CA VAL A 28 10.17 20.89 2.15
C VAL A 28 8.91 21.51 2.77
N PHE A 29 7.95 20.71 3.22
CA PHE A 29 6.77 21.21 3.92
C PHE A 29 7.10 21.99 5.20
N ALA A 30 8.08 21.53 5.99
CA ALA A 30 8.48 22.20 7.23
C ALA A 30 9.16 23.56 6.99
N VAL A 31 9.84 23.74 5.85
CA VAL A 31 10.58 24.96 5.51
C VAL A 31 9.74 25.93 4.68
N ASP A 32 9.18 25.46 3.55
CA ASP A 32 8.46 26.30 2.58
C ASP A 32 6.97 26.44 2.92
N GLY A 33 6.45 25.60 3.81
CA GLY A 33 5.04 25.56 4.16
C GLY A 33 4.15 25.04 3.03
N GLY A 34 2.86 25.36 3.12
CA GLY A 34 1.85 24.99 2.12
C GLY A 34 0.70 24.15 2.71
N PRO A 35 -0.26 23.76 1.86
CA PRO A 35 -1.44 23.03 2.32
C PRO A 35 -1.12 21.58 2.73
N TRP A 36 -1.59 21.18 3.90
CA TRP A 36 -1.60 19.77 4.35
C TRP A 36 -2.84 19.00 3.86
N TYR A 37 -3.95 19.71 3.72
CA TYR A 37 -5.24 19.18 3.27
C TYR A 37 -5.57 19.65 1.86
N GLY A 38 -6.61 19.06 1.26
CA GLY A 38 -7.05 19.39 -0.08
C GLY A 38 -6.36 18.57 -1.19
N PRO A 39 -6.78 18.82 -2.44
CA PRO A 39 -6.34 18.04 -3.61
C PRO A 39 -4.88 18.30 -3.98
N VAL A 40 -4.37 19.51 -3.72
CA VAL A 40 -2.96 19.87 -3.79
C VAL A 40 -2.46 19.96 -2.37
N SER A 41 -1.67 18.97 -1.93
CA SER A 41 -1.12 18.96 -0.57
C SER A 41 0.21 18.23 -0.49
N TRP A 42 1.10 18.74 0.36
CA TRP A 42 2.40 18.10 0.65
C TRP A 42 2.24 16.75 1.36
N ARG A 43 1.12 16.53 2.05
CA ARG A 43 0.80 15.22 2.64
C ARG A 43 0.91 14.10 1.62
N LYS A 44 0.48 14.30 0.36
CA LYS A 44 0.49 13.25 -0.66
C LYS A 44 1.91 12.70 -0.94
N PRO A 45 2.89 13.49 -1.43
CA PRO A 45 4.23 12.95 -1.68
C PRO A 45 4.90 12.39 -0.41
N ILE A 46 4.63 12.98 0.76
CA ILE A 46 5.12 12.46 2.05
C ILE A 46 4.56 11.05 2.31
N THR A 47 3.24 10.92 2.43
CA THR A 47 2.62 9.65 2.85
C THR A 47 2.75 8.57 1.78
N PHE A 48 2.71 8.93 0.50
CA PHE A 48 2.88 7.95 -0.57
C PHE A 48 4.31 7.45 -0.64
N GLY A 49 5.33 8.32 -0.55
CA GLY A 49 6.73 7.88 -0.51
C GLY A 49 7.01 6.93 0.66
N LEU A 50 6.54 7.29 1.87
CA LEU A 50 6.67 6.45 3.06
C LEU A 50 5.92 5.11 2.89
N SER A 51 4.64 5.15 2.51
CA SER A 51 3.80 3.94 2.45
C SER A 51 4.20 3.00 1.32
N PHE A 52 4.49 3.50 0.12
CA PHE A 52 4.94 2.65 -1.00
C PHE A 52 6.31 2.06 -0.73
N GLY A 53 7.25 2.86 -0.19
CA GLY A 53 8.57 2.37 0.16
C GLY A 53 8.54 1.29 1.25
N LEU A 54 7.76 1.53 2.31
CA LEU A 54 7.57 0.56 3.39
C LEU A 54 6.86 -0.71 2.91
N THR A 55 5.83 -0.57 2.08
CA THR A 55 5.08 -1.72 1.53
C THR A 55 5.94 -2.53 0.58
N LEU A 56 6.78 -1.90 -0.25
CA LEU A 56 7.71 -2.61 -1.13
C LEU A 56 8.68 -3.48 -0.30
N ILE A 57 9.32 -2.89 0.70
CA ILE A 57 10.19 -3.62 1.64
C ILE A 57 9.42 -4.76 2.31
N ALA A 58 8.22 -4.47 2.83
CA ALA A 58 7.39 -5.44 3.52
C ALA A 58 7.03 -6.62 2.62
N ILE A 59 6.57 -6.39 1.39
CA ILE A 59 6.18 -7.45 0.46
C ILE A 59 7.39 -8.24 -0.02
N THR A 60 8.54 -7.59 -0.29
CA THR A 60 9.78 -8.31 -0.61
C THR A 60 10.14 -9.28 0.52
N TRP A 61 10.06 -8.84 1.76
CA TRP A 61 10.30 -9.68 2.94
C TRP A 61 9.24 -10.76 3.13
N VAL A 62 7.95 -10.40 3.18
CA VAL A 62 6.83 -11.30 3.46
C VAL A 62 6.71 -12.40 2.40
N THR A 63 6.96 -12.08 1.14
CA THR A 63 6.90 -13.07 0.06
C THR A 63 8.00 -14.14 0.16
N SER A 64 9.05 -13.93 0.96
CA SER A 64 10.04 -14.98 1.27
C SER A 64 9.46 -16.13 2.10
N TYR A 65 8.34 -15.90 2.80
CA TYR A 65 7.60 -16.96 3.51
C TYR A 65 6.60 -17.70 2.60
N LEU A 66 6.37 -17.24 1.37
CA LEU A 66 5.44 -17.87 0.45
C LEU A 66 6.13 -18.97 -0.38
N ARG A 67 5.38 -20.03 -0.70
CA ARG A 67 5.83 -21.07 -1.63
C ARG A 67 5.58 -20.63 -3.07
N VAL A 68 6.49 -19.81 -3.61
CA VAL A 68 6.49 -19.33 -4.99
C VAL A 68 7.81 -19.70 -5.65
N SER A 69 7.80 -20.10 -6.92
CA SER A 69 9.04 -20.35 -7.64
C SER A 69 9.86 -19.05 -7.81
N PRO A 70 11.21 -19.11 -7.78
CA PRO A 70 12.03 -17.90 -7.68
C PRO A 70 11.86 -16.92 -8.85
N ARG A 71 11.64 -17.42 -10.07
CA ARG A 71 11.50 -16.60 -11.28
C ARG A 71 10.21 -15.76 -11.26
N PRO A 72 8.99 -16.33 -11.17
CA PRO A 72 7.75 -15.56 -11.02
C PRO A 72 7.78 -14.57 -9.86
N ARG A 73 8.27 -14.97 -8.67
CA ARG A 73 8.41 -14.04 -7.54
C ARG A 73 9.26 -12.83 -7.92
N SER A 74 10.41 -13.07 -8.54
CA SER A 74 11.32 -12.00 -8.96
C SER A 74 10.67 -11.05 -9.97
N VAL A 75 9.93 -11.56 -10.95
CA VAL A 75 9.22 -10.74 -11.93
C VAL A 75 8.14 -9.89 -11.25
N LEU A 76 7.30 -10.49 -10.43
CA LEU A 76 6.24 -9.77 -9.70
C LEU A 76 6.80 -8.67 -8.80
N LEU A 77 7.93 -8.93 -8.11
CA LEU A 77 8.59 -7.93 -7.28
C LEU A 77 9.24 -6.80 -8.09
N LEU A 78 9.78 -7.09 -9.28
CA LEU A 78 10.32 -6.06 -10.16
C LEU A 78 9.21 -5.17 -10.74
N VAL A 79 8.10 -5.76 -11.15
CA VAL A 79 6.91 -5.02 -11.60
C VAL A 79 6.38 -4.17 -10.46
N PHE A 80 6.25 -4.73 -9.26
CA PHE A 80 5.81 -3.98 -8.09
C PHE A 80 6.75 -2.80 -7.76
N ALA A 81 8.06 -3.02 -7.78
CA ALA A 81 9.04 -1.96 -7.54
C ALA A 81 8.96 -0.84 -8.60
N ALA A 82 8.82 -1.19 -9.88
CA ALA A 82 8.68 -0.22 -10.96
C ALA A 82 7.38 0.58 -10.80
N ASP A 83 6.28 -0.09 -10.50
CA ASP A 83 4.98 0.54 -10.26
C ASP A 83 5.03 1.51 -9.07
N CYS A 84 5.63 1.11 -7.94
CA CYS A 84 5.84 2.00 -6.80
C CYS A 84 6.61 3.28 -7.17
N VAL A 85 7.61 3.19 -8.05
CA VAL A 85 8.39 4.34 -8.50
C VAL A 85 7.55 5.25 -9.41
N VAL A 86 6.76 4.67 -10.32
CA VAL A 86 5.86 5.42 -11.21
C VAL A 86 4.79 6.15 -10.39
N GLU A 87 4.18 5.46 -9.43
CA GLU A 87 3.15 6.00 -8.54
C GLU A 87 3.67 7.21 -7.74
N VAL A 88 4.75 7.00 -6.97
CA VAL A 88 5.35 8.07 -6.16
C VAL A 88 5.91 9.18 -7.04
N GLY A 89 6.50 8.84 -8.19
CA GLY A 89 7.04 9.79 -9.16
C GLY A 89 5.97 10.70 -9.75
N GLY A 90 4.83 10.14 -10.22
CA GLY A 90 3.72 10.91 -10.76
C GLY A 90 3.07 11.82 -9.71
N ILE A 91 2.93 11.34 -8.48
CA ILE A 91 2.43 12.15 -7.36
C ILE A 91 3.39 13.30 -7.03
N THR A 92 4.68 13.00 -6.97
CA THR A 92 5.74 13.97 -6.69
C THR A 92 5.75 15.05 -7.78
N LEU A 93 5.78 14.64 -9.05
CA LEU A 93 5.74 15.54 -10.20
C LEU A 93 4.56 16.50 -10.11
N GLN A 94 3.36 15.99 -9.82
CA GLN A 94 2.16 16.82 -9.74
C GLN A 94 2.15 17.75 -8.53
N ALA A 95 2.69 17.31 -7.39
CA ALA A 95 2.88 18.16 -6.22
C ALA A 95 3.79 19.36 -6.53
N TRP A 96 4.92 19.14 -7.23
CA TRP A 96 5.82 20.22 -7.64
C TRP A 96 5.23 21.14 -8.71
N ARG A 97 4.34 20.62 -9.56
CA ARG A 97 3.51 21.43 -10.48
C ARG A 97 2.37 22.17 -9.79
N ARG A 98 2.15 21.93 -8.49
CA ARG A 98 1.05 22.49 -7.68
C ARG A 98 -0.34 22.17 -8.23
N VAL A 99 -0.52 20.99 -8.80
CA VAL A 99 -1.82 20.51 -9.29
C VAL A 99 -2.17 19.14 -8.68
N PRO A 100 -3.45 18.72 -8.68
CA PRO A 100 -3.83 17.43 -8.12
C PRO A 100 -3.24 16.26 -8.91
N SER A 101 -2.77 15.23 -8.20
CA SER A 101 -2.17 14.04 -8.84
C SER A 101 -3.18 13.00 -9.32
N HIS A 102 -4.21 12.74 -8.52
CA HIS A 102 -5.24 11.76 -8.81
C HIS A 102 -6.53 12.45 -9.22
N LEU A 103 -7.21 11.85 -10.19
CA LEU A 103 -8.50 12.32 -10.72
C LEU A 103 -8.40 13.68 -11.40
N ASN A 104 -7.21 14.18 -11.70
CA ASN A 104 -7.03 15.44 -12.40
C ASN A 104 -7.13 15.21 -13.91
N MET A 105 -8.23 15.67 -14.50
CA MET A 105 -8.52 15.53 -15.93
C MET A 105 -8.64 16.90 -16.61
N GLU A 106 -8.11 17.96 -16.00
CA GLU A 106 -8.28 19.36 -16.46
C GLU A 106 -7.45 19.65 -17.72
N THR A 107 -6.32 18.97 -17.90
CA THR A 107 -5.48 19.09 -19.09
C THR A 107 -5.10 17.70 -19.64
N PRO A 108 -4.67 17.60 -20.93
CA PRO A 108 -4.21 16.32 -21.49
C PRO A 108 -3.03 15.70 -20.72
N PHE A 109 -2.12 16.54 -20.21
CA PHE A 109 -0.98 16.07 -19.43
C PHE A 109 -1.39 15.62 -18.02
N ASP A 110 -2.29 16.34 -17.36
CA ASP A 110 -2.80 15.91 -16.06
C ASP A 110 -3.58 14.61 -16.15
N THR A 111 -4.38 14.49 -17.21
CA THR A 111 -5.11 13.28 -17.56
C THR A 111 -4.16 12.10 -17.74
N SER A 112 -3.05 12.28 -18.49
CA SER A 112 -2.11 11.18 -18.73
C SER A 112 -1.48 10.71 -17.43
N VAL A 113 -1.02 11.63 -16.56
CA VAL A 113 -0.49 11.28 -15.23
C VAL A 113 -1.55 10.59 -14.38
N SER A 114 -2.76 11.16 -14.27
CA SER A 114 -3.82 10.57 -13.45
C SER A 114 -4.23 9.19 -13.95
N MET A 115 -4.26 8.95 -15.25
CA MET A 115 -4.58 7.64 -15.83
C MET A 115 -3.44 6.64 -15.62
N THR A 116 -2.18 7.08 -15.68
CA THR A 116 -1.04 6.23 -15.31
C THR A 116 -1.14 5.74 -13.87
N LEU A 117 -1.46 6.62 -12.92
CA LEU A 117 -1.67 6.23 -11.51
C LEU A 117 -2.89 5.30 -11.34
N ALA A 118 -3.97 5.50 -12.11
CA ALA A 118 -5.11 4.59 -12.06
C ALA A 118 -4.75 3.18 -12.59
N VAL A 119 -3.97 3.10 -13.67
CA VAL A 119 -3.48 1.84 -14.24
C VAL A 119 -2.51 1.15 -13.27
N GLY A 120 -1.58 1.90 -12.67
CA GLY A 120 -0.66 1.37 -11.66
C GLY A 120 -1.39 0.78 -10.47
N GLY A 121 -2.39 1.50 -9.94
CA GLY A 121 -3.36 0.95 -8.98
C GLY A 121 -3.95 -0.40 -9.39
N GLY A 122 -4.39 -0.55 -10.64
CA GLY A 122 -4.87 -1.83 -11.19
C GLY A 122 -3.79 -2.94 -11.21
N VAL A 123 -2.55 -2.60 -11.56
CA VAL A 123 -1.40 -3.51 -11.51
C VAL A 123 -1.13 -3.98 -10.08
N LEU A 124 -1.17 -3.07 -9.09
CA LEU A 124 -1.05 -3.41 -7.67
C LEU A 124 -2.14 -4.38 -7.22
N VAL A 125 -3.40 -4.11 -7.60
CA VAL A 125 -4.52 -5.01 -7.28
C VAL A 125 -4.24 -6.42 -7.78
N ALA A 126 -3.87 -6.56 -9.06
CA ALA A 126 -3.60 -7.86 -9.66
C ALA A 126 -2.43 -8.59 -8.99
N LEU A 127 -1.27 -7.92 -8.85
CA LEU A 127 -0.05 -8.56 -8.36
C LEU A 127 -0.15 -8.96 -6.89
N LEU A 128 -0.73 -8.10 -6.04
CA LEU A 128 -0.86 -8.37 -4.62
C LEU A 128 -1.92 -9.43 -4.36
N THR A 129 -2.93 -9.51 -5.21
CA THR A 129 -3.91 -10.62 -5.21
C THR A 129 -3.25 -11.96 -5.52
N VAL A 130 -2.29 -12.01 -6.47
CA VAL A 130 -1.53 -13.24 -6.74
C VAL A 130 -0.76 -13.72 -5.51
N PHE A 131 -0.09 -12.82 -4.78
CA PHE A 131 0.60 -13.18 -3.54
C PHE A 131 -0.37 -13.60 -2.44
N ALA A 132 -1.49 -12.89 -2.29
CA ALA A 132 -2.55 -13.23 -1.34
C ALA A 132 -3.08 -14.65 -1.60
N ILE A 133 -3.50 -14.95 -2.83
CA ILE A 133 -3.97 -16.28 -3.24
C ILE A 133 -2.92 -17.35 -2.95
N THR A 134 -1.64 -17.06 -3.24
CA THR A 134 -0.56 -18.02 -2.97
C THR A 134 -0.41 -18.32 -1.47
N SER A 135 -0.57 -17.31 -0.61
CA SER A 135 -0.56 -17.48 0.85
C SER A 135 -1.70 -18.37 1.37
N PHE A 136 -2.84 -18.40 0.69
CA PHE A 136 -3.97 -19.27 1.05
C PHE A 136 -3.83 -20.68 0.47
N ARG A 137 -3.41 -20.79 -0.79
CA ARG A 137 -3.20 -22.10 -1.46
C ARG A 137 -2.12 -22.94 -0.78
N HIS A 138 -1.05 -22.30 -0.35
CA HIS A 138 0.06 -22.98 0.33
C HIS A 138 0.31 -22.33 1.68
N ARG A 139 0.42 -23.16 2.72
CA ARG A 139 0.73 -22.66 4.07
C ARG A 139 2.08 -21.91 4.03
N PRO A 140 2.12 -20.62 4.44
CA PRO A 140 3.38 -19.89 4.53
C PRO A 140 4.34 -20.56 5.50
N ALA A 141 5.64 -20.43 5.23
CA ALA A 141 6.70 -20.89 6.11
C ALA A 141 6.94 -19.90 7.27
N GLY A 142 7.90 -20.21 8.14
CA GLY A 142 8.35 -19.31 9.21
C GLY A 142 7.93 -19.75 10.62
N PRO A 143 8.20 -18.89 11.62
CA PRO A 143 7.99 -19.22 13.02
C PRO A 143 6.52 -19.39 13.38
N VAL A 144 6.28 -19.86 14.60
CA VAL A 144 4.95 -19.99 15.21
C VAL A 144 4.16 -18.68 15.06
N GLY A 145 2.95 -18.76 14.51
CA GLY A 145 2.07 -17.61 14.25
C GLY A 145 2.28 -16.94 12.88
N MET A 146 3.43 -17.12 12.23
CA MET A 146 3.72 -16.52 10.92
C MET A 146 2.68 -16.88 9.83
N PRO A 147 2.21 -18.15 9.69
CA PRO A 147 1.22 -18.48 8.68
C PRO A 147 -0.10 -17.74 8.85
N LEU A 148 -0.55 -17.54 10.09
CA LEU A 148 -1.76 -16.77 10.41
C LEU A 148 -1.53 -15.29 10.10
N ALA A 149 -0.43 -14.73 10.58
CA ALA A 149 -0.06 -13.33 10.35
C ALA A 149 0.03 -12.97 8.86
N VAL A 150 0.70 -13.80 8.03
CA VAL A 150 0.83 -13.57 6.60
C VAL A 150 -0.52 -13.64 5.89
N ARG A 151 -1.34 -14.68 6.17
CA ARG A 151 -2.66 -14.85 5.54
C ARG A 151 -3.61 -13.71 5.93
N SER A 152 -3.71 -13.40 7.21
CA SER A 152 -4.55 -12.30 7.69
C SER A 152 -4.07 -10.94 7.19
N GLY A 153 -2.76 -10.72 7.14
CA GLY A 153 -2.16 -9.51 6.57
C GLY A 153 -2.52 -9.33 5.10
N PHE A 154 -2.41 -10.39 4.28
CA PHE A 154 -2.86 -10.35 2.88
C PHE A 154 -4.37 -10.18 2.75
N ALA A 155 -5.20 -10.88 3.54
CA ALA A 155 -6.66 -10.70 3.49
C ALA A 155 -7.07 -9.25 3.78
N ILE A 156 -6.48 -8.63 4.80
CA ILE A 156 -6.75 -7.24 5.15
C ILE A 156 -6.20 -6.29 4.07
N LEU A 157 -5.02 -6.59 3.50
CA LEU A 157 -4.50 -5.83 2.35
C LEU A 157 -5.47 -5.84 1.17
N LEU A 158 -6.17 -6.96 0.89
CA LEU A 158 -7.19 -6.99 -0.17
C LEU A 158 -8.36 -6.01 0.10
N VAL A 159 -8.70 -5.74 1.37
CA VAL A 159 -9.68 -4.70 1.72
C VAL A 159 -9.16 -3.30 1.38
N ALA A 160 -7.87 -3.05 1.61
CA ALA A 160 -7.23 -1.81 1.16
C ALA A 160 -7.30 -1.66 -0.36
N LEU A 161 -6.99 -2.73 -1.10
CA LEU A 161 -7.01 -2.73 -2.56
C LEU A 161 -8.43 -2.50 -3.11
N ALA A 162 -9.44 -3.16 -2.53
CA ALA A 162 -10.84 -2.98 -2.91
C ALA A 162 -11.34 -1.55 -2.62
N SER A 163 -11.03 -1.00 -1.45
CA SER A 163 -11.40 0.39 -1.11
C SER A 163 -10.69 1.41 -2.00
N GLY A 164 -9.42 1.19 -2.35
CA GLY A 164 -8.69 2.01 -3.31
C GLY A 164 -9.30 1.98 -4.71
N ALA A 165 -9.66 0.79 -5.20
CA ALA A 165 -10.36 0.63 -6.47
C ALA A 165 -11.73 1.34 -6.48
N ALA A 166 -12.48 1.26 -5.38
CA ALA A 166 -13.76 1.98 -5.24
C ALA A 166 -13.58 3.50 -5.25
N MET A 167 -12.54 4.02 -4.59
CA MET A 167 -12.17 5.45 -4.62
C MET A 167 -11.89 5.92 -6.05
N ILE A 168 -11.11 5.15 -6.82
CA ILE A 168 -10.79 5.47 -8.22
C ILE A 168 -12.06 5.40 -9.09
N ALA A 169 -12.85 4.33 -8.96
CA ALA A 169 -14.06 4.14 -9.76
C ALA A 169 -15.06 5.29 -9.58
N ARG A 170 -15.35 5.67 -8.34
CA ARG A 170 -16.23 6.82 -8.04
C ARG A 170 -15.66 8.11 -8.61
N GLY A 171 -14.37 8.37 -8.38
CA GLY A 171 -13.69 9.55 -8.90
C GLY A 171 -13.78 9.64 -10.42
N VAL A 172 -13.54 8.55 -11.13
CA VAL A 172 -13.60 8.49 -12.61
C VAL A 172 -15.02 8.73 -13.12
N VAL A 173 -16.05 8.21 -12.45
CA VAL A 173 -17.45 8.52 -12.81
C VAL A 173 -17.72 10.02 -12.68
N LEU A 174 -17.26 10.65 -11.60
CA LEU A 174 -17.44 12.08 -11.38
C LEU A 174 -16.69 12.92 -12.43
N THR A 175 -15.43 12.62 -12.71
CA THR A 175 -14.66 13.37 -13.75
C THR A 175 -15.30 13.22 -15.12
N ARG A 176 -15.73 12.02 -15.52
CA ARG A 176 -16.34 11.76 -16.83
C ARG A 176 -17.74 12.37 -16.98
N THR A 177 -18.41 12.69 -15.88
CA THR A 177 -19.73 13.35 -15.88
C THR A 177 -19.62 14.87 -15.67
N GLY A 178 -18.42 15.45 -15.73
CA GLY A 178 -18.19 16.89 -15.62
C GLY A 178 -18.02 17.43 -14.20
N HIS A 179 -17.97 16.56 -13.18
CA HIS A 179 -17.88 16.95 -11.77
C HIS A 179 -16.43 16.87 -11.24
N GLN A 180 -15.51 17.58 -11.90
CA GLN A 180 -14.07 17.55 -11.62
C GLN A 180 -13.74 17.86 -10.15
N GLU A 181 -14.29 18.95 -9.61
CA GLU A 181 -14.06 19.35 -8.21
C GLU A 181 -14.60 18.31 -7.21
N ALA A 182 -15.79 17.77 -7.47
CA ALA A 182 -16.36 16.72 -6.62
C ALA A 182 -15.49 15.46 -6.62
N ALA A 183 -14.87 15.11 -7.76
CA ALA A 183 -13.99 13.95 -7.88
C ALA A 183 -12.81 14.05 -6.91
N TYR A 184 -12.20 15.23 -6.75
CA TYR A 184 -11.09 15.47 -5.83
C TYR A 184 -11.43 15.15 -4.36
N HIS A 185 -12.68 15.37 -3.97
CA HIS A 185 -13.15 15.16 -2.59
C HIS A 185 -13.82 13.80 -2.38
N SER A 186 -14.26 13.13 -3.45
CA SER A 186 -15.03 11.87 -3.42
C SER A 186 -14.38 10.71 -2.67
N THR A 187 -13.06 10.76 -2.51
CA THR A 187 -12.27 9.68 -1.90
C THR A 187 -12.16 9.77 -0.38
N ALA A 188 -12.52 10.93 0.21
CA ALA A 188 -12.26 11.23 1.62
C ALA A 188 -12.81 10.18 2.61
N PRO A 189 -14.05 9.67 2.47
CA PRO A 189 -14.62 8.78 3.50
C PRO A 189 -13.97 7.39 3.53
N LEU A 190 -13.38 6.93 2.41
CA LEU A 190 -12.68 5.64 2.33
C LEU A 190 -11.21 5.69 2.75
N LYS A 191 -10.60 6.87 2.89
CA LYS A 191 -9.18 7.00 3.25
C LYS A 191 -8.80 6.32 4.56
N PRO A 192 -9.57 6.42 5.67
CA PRO A 192 -9.25 5.71 6.90
C PRO A 192 -9.25 4.19 6.73
N LEU A 193 -10.27 3.63 6.06
CA LEU A 193 -10.38 2.20 5.78
C LEU A 193 -9.19 1.71 4.95
N HIS A 194 -8.88 2.44 3.89
CA HIS A 194 -7.74 2.14 3.02
C HIS A 194 -6.43 2.16 3.81
N GLY A 195 -6.15 3.25 4.53
CA GLY A 195 -4.91 3.46 5.27
C GLY A 195 -4.67 2.43 6.38
N VAL A 196 -5.67 2.15 7.22
CA VAL A 196 -5.56 1.14 8.28
C VAL A 196 -5.28 -0.24 7.69
N SER A 197 -6.00 -0.61 6.64
CA SER A 197 -5.92 -1.94 6.02
C SER A 197 -4.58 -2.18 5.31
N LEU A 198 -3.96 -1.15 4.72
CA LEU A 198 -2.71 -1.28 3.95
C LEU A 198 -1.56 -1.93 4.74
N HIS A 199 -1.39 -1.58 6.01
CA HIS A 199 -0.19 -1.93 6.76
C HIS A 199 -0.25 -3.28 7.48
N ALA A 200 -1.41 -3.95 7.50
CA ALA A 200 -1.58 -5.23 8.18
C ALA A 200 -0.60 -6.30 7.68
N VAL A 201 -0.30 -6.28 6.37
CA VAL A 201 0.63 -7.20 5.71
C VAL A 201 2.07 -7.06 6.24
N LEU A 202 2.43 -5.91 6.81
CA LEU A 202 3.72 -5.72 7.49
C LEU A 202 3.61 -6.00 8.98
N VAL A 203 2.65 -5.36 9.65
CA VAL A 203 2.58 -5.31 11.13
C VAL A 203 2.39 -6.70 11.72
N LEU A 204 1.50 -7.52 11.15
CA LEU A 204 1.20 -8.85 11.69
C LEU A 204 2.40 -9.81 11.51
N PRO A 205 3.04 -9.92 10.32
CA PRO A 205 4.26 -10.71 10.20
C PRO A 205 5.42 -10.21 11.06
N ALA A 206 5.60 -8.89 11.19
CA ALA A 206 6.61 -8.29 12.05
C ALA A 206 6.42 -8.71 13.52
N LEU A 207 5.19 -8.67 14.01
CA LEU A 207 4.84 -9.15 15.35
C LEU A 207 5.17 -10.64 15.51
N ALA A 208 4.76 -11.50 14.58
CA ALA A 208 5.06 -12.93 14.63
C ALA A 208 6.57 -13.22 14.61
N TRP A 209 7.34 -12.44 13.84
CA TRP A 209 8.78 -12.52 13.80
C TRP A 209 9.42 -12.06 15.11
N LEU A 210 8.99 -10.94 15.70
CA LEU A 210 9.49 -10.47 17.00
C LEU A 210 9.21 -11.48 18.11
N LEU A 211 7.98 -12.04 18.15
CA LEU A 211 7.60 -13.09 19.10
C LEU A 211 8.43 -14.37 18.93
N SER A 212 8.97 -14.64 17.74
CA SER A 212 9.87 -15.78 17.54
C SER A 212 11.16 -15.66 18.35
N ARG A 213 11.55 -14.44 18.73
CA ARG A 213 12.76 -14.13 19.51
C ARG A 213 12.54 -14.11 21.03
N SER A 214 11.30 -14.26 21.50
CA SER A 214 11.01 -14.31 22.94
C SER A 214 11.17 -15.73 23.50
N PRO A 215 11.29 -15.91 24.83
CA PRO A 215 11.28 -17.23 25.47
C PRO A 215 9.86 -17.77 25.71
N TRP A 216 8.81 -17.07 25.29
CA TRP A 216 7.42 -17.45 25.60
C TRP A 216 7.02 -18.77 24.96
N SER A 217 6.05 -19.47 25.56
CA SER A 217 5.53 -20.72 24.98
C SER A 217 4.93 -20.50 23.58
N GLU A 218 4.94 -21.53 22.73
CA GLU A 218 4.29 -21.46 21.42
C GLU A 218 2.80 -21.07 21.52
N ARG A 219 2.11 -21.58 22.53
CA ARG A 219 0.70 -21.29 22.79
C ARG A 219 0.50 -19.79 23.05
N THR A 220 1.36 -19.18 23.85
CA THR A 220 1.33 -17.74 24.14
C THR A 220 1.56 -16.93 22.86
N ARG A 221 2.60 -17.27 22.07
CA ARG A 221 2.90 -16.56 20.81
C ARG A 221 1.74 -16.63 19.81
N ARG A 222 1.11 -17.81 19.64
CA ARG A 222 -0.07 -17.97 18.76
C ARG A 222 -1.24 -17.12 19.22
N ARG A 223 -1.52 -17.11 20.53
CA ARG A 223 -2.60 -16.31 21.11
C ARG A 223 -2.38 -14.82 20.85
N ILE A 224 -1.18 -14.30 21.09
CA ILE A 224 -0.87 -12.89 20.84
C ILE A 224 -1.08 -12.53 19.36
N VAL A 225 -0.60 -13.36 18.42
CA VAL A 225 -0.83 -13.11 16.99
C VAL A 225 -2.32 -13.15 16.65
N ALA A 226 -3.07 -14.13 17.17
CA ALA A 226 -4.52 -14.22 16.93
C ALA A 226 -5.29 -13.01 17.51
N THR A 227 -4.93 -12.56 18.71
CA THR A 227 -5.49 -11.34 19.30
C THR A 227 -5.16 -10.12 18.45
N ALA A 228 -3.92 -9.97 18.00
CA ALA A 228 -3.52 -8.86 17.13
C ALA A 228 -4.30 -8.86 15.80
N VAL A 229 -4.52 -10.03 15.20
CA VAL A 229 -5.39 -10.20 14.02
C VAL A 229 -6.82 -9.73 14.33
N GLY A 230 -7.38 -10.15 15.47
CA GLY A 230 -8.70 -9.74 15.93
C GLY A 230 -8.82 -8.22 16.11
N CYS A 231 -7.85 -7.59 16.78
CA CYS A 231 -7.78 -6.14 16.95
C CYS A 231 -7.72 -5.42 15.59
N TYR A 232 -6.92 -5.92 14.66
CA TYR A 232 -6.83 -5.38 13.31
C TYR A 232 -8.17 -5.49 12.56
N ALA A 233 -8.84 -6.64 12.65
CA ALA A 233 -10.14 -6.85 12.04
C ALA A 233 -11.20 -5.89 12.61
N VAL A 234 -11.20 -5.66 13.93
CA VAL A 234 -12.09 -4.68 14.58
C VAL A 234 -11.79 -3.26 14.09
N ALA A 235 -10.52 -2.86 14.00
CA ALA A 235 -10.13 -1.54 13.50
C ALA A 235 -10.59 -1.34 12.04
N VAL A 236 -10.37 -2.33 11.17
CA VAL A 236 -10.83 -2.32 9.78
C VAL A 236 -12.35 -2.23 9.71
N ALA A 237 -13.07 -3.07 10.46
CA ALA A 237 -14.53 -3.05 10.50
C ALA A 237 -15.06 -1.69 10.99
N GLY A 238 -14.47 -1.11 12.05
CA GLY A 238 -14.83 0.21 12.55
C GLY A 238 -14.64 1.30 11.51
N THR A 239 -13.51 1.33 10.80
CA THR A 239 -13.30 2.27 9.69
C THR A 239 -14.21 2.01 8.50
N GLY A 240 -14.64 0.76 8.27
CA GLY A 240 -15.59 0.40 7.23
C GLY A 240 -17.00 0.88 7.55
N VAL A 241 -17.47 0.71 8.79
CA VAL A 241 -18.74 1.26 9.26
C VAL A 241 -18.71 2.79 9.19
N TRP A 242 -17.63 3.42 9.65
CA TRP A 242 -17.45 4.86 9.51
C TRP A 242 -17.56 5.30 8.04
N ALA A 243 -16.86 4.62 7.13
CA ALA A 243 -16.92 4.91 5.71
C ALA A 243 -18.36 4.81 5.22
N MET A 244 -19.08 3.70 5.49
CA MET A 244 -20.47 3.52 5.05
C MET A 244 -21.42 4.61 5.55
N LEU A 245 -21.23 5.13 6.77
CA LEU A 245 -22.05 6.21 7.34
C LEU A 245 -21.73 7.59 6.75
N THR A 246 -20.59 7.73 6.09
CA THR A 246 -20.07 9.02 5.58
C THR A 246 -19.83 9.03 4.06
N TYR A 247 -20.11 7.92 3.37
CA TYR A 247 -19.78 7.71 1.94
C TYR A 247 -20.78 8.32 0.98
#